data_AF-A0AAE2XT29-F1
#
_entry.id   AF-A0AAE2XT29-F1
#
_cell.length_a   1.000
_cell.length_b   1.000
_cell.length_c   1.000
_cell.angle_alpha   90.00
_cell.angle_beta   90.00
_cell.angle_gamma   90.00
#
_symmetry.space_group_name_H-M   'P 1'
#
loop_
_entity.id
_entity.type
_entity.pdbx_description
1 polymer ?
#
loop_
_entity_poly.entity_id
_entity_poly.type
_entity_poly.pdbx_seq_one_letter_code
_entity_poly.pdbx_strand_id
1 'polypeptide(L)'
;MVLTVDERSLKLAEKYRFPPDIVALLSKTFGFERCENILRCLKTPPPIYYLRVNTLIADRDDVVRKLEELGVKAIPHPQLEEAVGIQVEGPFDVKPCKKKVVADKLACESVMIGADLYAPGVVTAKGVRKGDKVAIVDKHGEQVASGVALMDADEMHSLRRGIAVKVVESLYRVPSIRRTFLYEEGYIYEQSLPAILTSRVLDPKPGSLVVDMCAAPGGKATHIAQLMQGHGLVLAFDRSESRAQRMREHLRRMKLKNVVVSVKNSLFIEVEYPGLSADAVLVDPPCSDLGLRPKLYEEKKAAMVHAVAKYQRQLLKVAARILKPGGVLVYSTCTITSEENEENVEFCIEELGLEVEEQPLYLGDRGLEFFRNAKLVQRFFPDVHGTPGFFIAKMRKVK
;
A
#
# COMPACT_ATOMS: atom_id res chain seq x y z
N MET A 1 7.98 -27.12 -7.11
CA MET A 1 9.31 -27.35 -6.50
C MET A 1 9.18 -27.07 -5.02
N VAL A 2 9.57 -28.01 -4.14
CA VAL A 2 9.64 -27.73 -2.69
C VAL A 2 10.88 -26.88 -2.46
N LEU A 3 10.71 -25.63 -2.02
CA LEU A 3 11.82 -24.76 -1.62
C LEU A 3 12.53 -25.41 -0.42
N THR A 4 13.79 -25.80 -0.58
CA THR A 4 14.62 -26.27 0.53
C THR A 4 14.96 -25.08 1.42
N VAL A 5 14.46 -25.09 2.66
CA VAL A 5 14.73 -24.06 3.66
C VAL A 5 16.01 -24.43 4.39
N ASP A 6 17.06 -23.60 4.25
CA ASP A 6 18.32 -23.81 4.97
C ASP A 6 18.24 -23.34 6.43
N GLU A 7 19.17 -23.81 7.27
CA GLU A 7 19.19 -23.52 8.72
C GLU A 7 19.28 -22.02 9.03
N ARG A 8 19.99 -21.24 8.20
CA ARG A 8 20.12 -19.80 8.43
C ARG A 8 18.81 -19.09 8.13
N SER A 9 18.10 -19.51 7.08
CA SER A 9 16.75 -19.00 6.77
C SER A 9 15.74 -19.33 7.89
N LEU A 10 15.85 -20.48 8.56
CA LEU A 10 15.02 -20.80 9.74
C LEU A 10 15.27 -19.82 10.90
N LYS A 11 16.54 -19.49 11.19
CA LYS A 11 16.90 -18.54 12.25
C LYS A 11 16.35 -17.13 11.97
N LEU A 12 16.43 -16.65 10.73
CA LEU A 12 15.83 -15.37 10.33
C LEU A 12 14.29 -15.39 10.43
N ALA A 13 13.67 -16.49 10.01
CA ALA A 13 12.22 -16.68 10.08
C ALA A 13 11.69 -16.58 11.51
N GLU A 14 12.37 -17.23 12.46
CA GLU A 14 12.04 -17.13 13.89
C GLU A 14 12.27 -15.70 14.42
N LYS A 15 13.45 -15.12 14.14
CA LYS A 15 13.84 -13.78 14.62
C LYS A 15 12.87 -12.68 14.20
N TYR A 16 12.44 -12.68 12.94
CA TYR A 16 11.55 -11.65 12.39
C TYR A 16 10.07 -12.06 12.34
N ARG A 17 9.74 -13.30 12.73
CA ARG A 17 8.39 -13.89 12.70
C ARG A 17 7.77 -13.92 11.30
N PHE A 18 8.53 -14.44 10.34
CA PHE A 18 8.06 -14.72 8.98
C PHE A 18 8.02 -16.22 8.72
N PRO A 19 7.20 -16.70 7.77
CA PRO A 19 7.21 -18.11 7.39
C PRO A 19 8.57 -18.51 6.80
N PRO A 20 9.14 -19.66 7.17
CA PRO A 20 10.48 -20.04 6.71
C PRO A 20 10.61 -20.19 5.18
N ASP A 21 9.55 -20.59 4.50
CA ASP A 21 9.51 -20.71 3.05
C ASP A 21 9.54 -19.34 2.35
N ILE A 22 8.92 -18.31 2.93
CA ILE A 22 9.06 -16.92 2.48
C ILE A 22 10.49 -16.43 2.68
N VAL A 23 11.07 -16.65 3.86
CA VAL A 23 12.44 -16.21 4.12
C VAL A 23 13.43 -16.89 3.19
N ALA A 24 13.28 -18.20 2.95
CA ALA A 24 14.10 -18.92 1.97
C ALA A 24 13.94 -18.36 0.55
N LEU A 25 12.71 -18.02 0.15
CA LEU A 25 12.44 -17.41 -1.15
C LEU A 25 13.13 -16.03 -1.30
N LEU A 26 13.01 -15.17 -0.29
CA LEU A 26 13.64 -13.85 -0.29
C LEU A 26 15.17 -13.96 -0.21
N SER A 27 15.71 -14.85 0.61
CA SER A 27 17.16 -15.12 0.71
C SER A 27 17.74 -15.62 -0.61
N LYS A 28 17.00 -16.48 -1.32
CA LYS A 28 17.39 -16.94 -2.66
C LYS A 28 17.45 -15.79 -3.67
N THR A 29 16.51 -14.86 -3.57
CA THR A 29 16.37 -13.75 -4.53
C THR A 29 17.36 -12.62 -4.28
N PHE A 30 17.58 -12.25 -3.01
CA PHE A 30 18.33 -11.06 -2.62
C PHE A 30 19.70 -11.35 -1.99
N GLY A 31 19.98 -12.63 -1.69
CA GLY A 31 21.08 -13.00 -0.82
C GLY A 31 20.70 -12.89 0.66
N PHE A 32 21.38 -13.69 1.49
CA PHE A 32 21.06 -13.84 2.92
C PHE A 32 21.16 -12.52 3.71
N GLU A 33 22.27 -11.79 3.57
CA GLU A 33 22.52 -10.56 4.34
C GLU A 33 21.53 -9.45 3.98
N ARG A 34 21.25 -9.27 2.69
CA ARG A 34 20.26 -8.30 2.23
C ARG A 34 18.85 -8.70 2.65
N CYS A 35 18.51 -9.99 2.60
CA CYS A 35 17.24 -10.50 3.11
C CYS A 35 17.04 -10.13 4.59
N GLU A 36 18.04 -10.34 5.44
CA GLU A 36 17.97 -9.91 6.85
C GLU A 36 17.73 -8.41 6.99
N ASN A 37 18.45 -7.58 6.22
CA ASN A 37 18.27 -6.12 6.25
C ASN A 37 16.84 -5.69 5.81
N ILE A 38 16.30 -6.32 4.77
CA ILE A 38 14.92 -6.10 4.31
C ILE A 38 13.93 -6.46 5.42
N LEU A 39 14.04 -7.66 6.01
CA LEU A 39 13.15 -8.12 7.09
C LEU A 39 13.19 -7.20 8.31
N ARG A 40 14.39 -6.75 8.70
CA ARG A 40 14.57 -5.77 9.78
C ARG A 40 13.85 -4.45 9.48
N CYS A 41 14.00 -3.93 8.26
CA CYS A 41 13.34 -2.67 7.88
C CYS A 41 11.82 -2.83 7.76
N LEU A 42 11.34 -3.99 7.30
CA LEU A 42 9.90 -4.29 7.23
C LEU A 42 9.20 -4.19 8.60
N LYS A 43 9.88 -4.53 9.70
CA LYS A 43 9.35 -4.44 11.07
C LYS A 43 9.07 -3.01 11.55
N THR A 44 9.58 -1.99 10.85
CA THR A 44 9.47 -0.58 11.25
C THR A 44 8.69 0.22 10.21
N PRO A 45 7.98 1.30 10.61
CA PRO A 45 7.33 2.17 9.64
C PRO A 45 8.37 2.86 8.74
N PRO A 46 7.97 3.35 7.55
CA PRO A 46 8.80 4.25 6.77
C PRO A 46 9.24 5.47 7.61
N PRO A 47 10.47 5.99 7.46
CA PRO A 47 10.92 7.18 8.18
C PRO A 47 10.22 8.46 7.70
N ILE A 48 9.69 8.43 6.47
CA ILE A 48 8.89 9.50 5.87
C ILE A 48 7.53 8.92 5.48
N TYR A 49 6.48 9.48 6.04
CA TYR A 49 5.10 9.17 5.71
C TYR A 49 4.59 10.16 4.65
N TYR A 50 4.26 9.68 3.45
CA TYR A 50 3.89 10.55 2.34
C TYR A 50 2.39 10.84 2.27
N LEU A 51 2.10 12.08 1.89
CA LEU A 51 0.81 12.59 1.49
C LEU A 51 0.86 13.02 0.03
N ARG A 52 -0.28 12.86 -0.65
CA ARG A 52 -0.55 13.46 -1.96
C ARG A 52 -1.43 14.70 -1.77
N VAL A 53 -0.97 15.83 -2.27
CA VAL A 53 -1.74 17.07 -2.40
C VAL A 53 -2.68 16.98 -3.59
N ASN A 54 -3.93 17.40 -3.40
CA ASN A 54 -4.92 17.53 -4.45
C ASN A 54 -4.72 18.85 -5.19
N THR A 55 -3.86 18.83 -6.20
CA THR A 55 -3.43 20.02 -6.96
C THR A 55 -4.55 20.69 -7.77
N LEU A 56 -5.75 20.11 -7.83
CA LEU A 56 -6.92 20.76 -8.43
C LEU A 56 -7.51 21.86 -7.56
N ILE A 57 -7.32 21.79 -6.24
CA ILE A 57 -7.99 22.67 -5.28
C ILE A 57 -7.06 23.20 -4.18
N ALA A 58 -5.79 22.83 -4.20
CA ALA A 58 -4.80 23.26 -3.23
C ALA A 58 -3.41 23.37 -3.88
N ASP A 59 -2.66 24.40 -3.50
CA ASP A 59 -1.24 24.52 -3.80
C ASP A 59 -0.41 23.71 -2.79
N ARG A 60 0.69 23.08 -3.23
CA ARG A 60 1.52 22.24 -2.36
C ARG A 60 2.18 23.07 -1.26
N ASP A 61 2.73 24.23 -1.60
CA ASP A 61 3.50 25.02 -0.66
C ASP A 61 2.57 25.63 0.40
N ASP A 62 1.34 25.98 0.01
CA ASP A 62 0.26 26.33 0.95
C ASP A 62 -0.07 25.19 1.91
N VAL A 63 -0.16 23.94 1.42
CA VAL A 63 -0.41 22.77 2.26
C VAL A 63 0.76 22.52 3.23
N VAL A 64 2.00 22.68 2.77
CA VAL A 64 3.20 22.57 3.62
C VAL A 64 3.14 23.59 4.76
N ARG A 65 2.91 24.88 4.46
CA ARG A 65 2.81 25.93 5.50
C ARG A 65 1.71 25.63 6.52
N LYS A 66 0.53 25.17 6.05
CA LYS A 66 -0.59 24.78 6.94
C LYS A 66 -0.27 23.56 7.80
N LEU A 67 0.51 22.61 7.30
CA LEU A 67 0.99 21.48 8.11
C LEU A 67 1.97 21.96 9.20
N GLU A 68 2.88 22.87 8.85
CA GLU A 68 3.84 23.45 9.79
C GLU A 68 3.15 24.28 10.90
N GLU A 69 2.11 25.04 10.56
CA GLU A 69 1.24 25.75 11.51
C GLU A 69 0.55 24.79 12.50
N LEU A 70 0.28 23.55 12.08
CA LEU A 70 -0.26 22.47 12.91
C LEU A 70 0.84 21.72 13.69
N GLY A 71 2.10 22.18 13.63
CA GLY A 71 3.25 21.56 14.28
C GLY A 71 3.77 20.30 13.57
N VAL A 72 3.37 20.07 12.31
CA VAL A 72 3.81 18.92 11.52
C VAL A 72 5.03 19.29 10.68
N LYS A 73 6.13 18.56 10.84
CA LYS A 73 7.32 18.69 9.98
C LYS A 73 7.04 18.11 8.60
N ALA A 74 6.66 18.98 7.67
CA ALA A 74 6.34 18.64 6.29
C ALA A 74 7.52 18.94 5.36
N ILE A 75 7.80 18.05 4.41
CA ILE A 75 8.93 18.14 3.47
C ILE A 75 8.39 17.95 2.05
N PRO A 76 8.38 18.97 1.19
CA PRO A 76 7.98 18.79 -0.21
C PRO A 76 8.95 17.87 -0.95
N HIS A 77 8.43 16.97 -1.77
CA HIS A 77 9.28 16.10 -2.59
C HIS A 77 9.91 16.91 -3.74
N PRO A 78 11.22 16.74 -4.04
CA PRO A 78 11.91 17.57 -5.02
C PRO A 78 11.45 17.35 -6.47
N GLN A 79 10.98 16.15 -6.81
CA GLN A 79 10.63 15.78 -8.20
C GLN A 79 9.14 15.48 -8.42
N LEU A 80 8.34 15.44 -7.34
CA LEU A 80 6.90 15.13 -7.42
C LEU A 80 6.13 16.30 -6.81
N GLU A 81 5.51 17.10 -7.67
CA GLU A 81 4.87 18.38 -7.33
C GLU A 81 3.71 18.24 -6.34
N GLU A 82 3.09 17.06 -6.29
CA GLU A 82 1.96 16.75 -5.42
C GLU A 82 2.39 15.98 -4.16
N ALA A 83 3.64 15.58 -4.02
CA ALA A 83 4.07 14.75 -2.89
C ALA A 83 4.66 15.60 -1.75
N VAL A 84 4.17 15.35 -0.54
CA VAL A 84 4.67 15.95 0.71
C VAL A 84 4.96 14.82 1.70
N GLY A 85 6.19 14.74 2.19
CA GLY A 85 6.59 13.83 3.23
C GLY A 85 6.37 14.41 4.63
N ILE A 86 6.00 13.57 5.58
CA ILE A 86 5.95 13.88 7.01
C ILE A 86 6.97 13.00 7.72
N GLN A 87 7.83 13.61 8.53
CA GLN A 87 8.80 12.84 9.30
C GLN A 87 8.09 11.98 10.36
N VAL A 88 8.38 10.68 10.39
CA VAL A 88 7.92 9.78 11.44
C VAL A 88 8.83 9.89 12.65
N GLU A 89 8.26 10.09 13.83
CA GLU A 89 9.01 10.20 15.07
C GLU A 89 9.13 8.84 15.76
N GLY A 90 10.28 8.60 16.40
CA GLY A 90 10.60 7.36 17.12
C GLY A 90 11.85 6.65 16.56
N PRO A 91 12.18 5.45 17.06
CA PRO A 91 11.41 4.71 18.07
C PRO A 91 11.43 5.40 19.45
N PHE A 92 10.31 5.31 20.17
CA PHE A 92 10.17 5.76 21.56
C PHE A 92 10.13 4.57 22.51
N ASP A 93 10.52 4.79 23.77
CA ASP A 93 10.34 3.82 24.85
C ASP A 93 8.87 3.79 25.30
N VAL A 94 8.24 2.63 25.21
CA VAL A 94 6.85 2.43 25.66
C VAL A 94 6.87 1.71 27.01
N LYS A 95 6.25 2.31 28.02
CA LYS A 95 6.29 1.73 29.37
C LYS A 95 5.47 0.44 29.46
N PRO A 96 5.99 -0.59 30.16
CA PRO A 96 5.23 -1.81 30.37
C PRO A 96 4.05 -1.56 31.30
N CYS A 97 2.90 -2.16 30.98
CA CYS A 97 1.70 -2.12 31.81
C CYS A 97 1.35 -3.53 32.29
N LYS A 98 0.81 -3.64 33.52
CA LYS A 98 0.41 -4.93 34.09
C LYS A 98 -0.75 -5.58 33.32
N LYS A 99 -1.76 -4.78 32.96
CA LYS A 99 -2.92 -5.22 32.17
C LYS A 99 -2.60 -5.11 30.68
N LYS A 100 -3.09 -6.06 29.91
CA LYS A 100 -2.82 -6.17 28.46
C LYS A 100 -4.12 -6.25 27.68
N VAL A 101 -4.15 -5.58 26.54
CA VAL A 101 -5.15 -5.76 25.48
C VAL A 101 -4.43 -6.37 24.29
N VAL A 102 -4.83 -7.57 23.90
CA VAL A 102 -4.32 -8.24 22.70
C VAL A 102 -5.13 -7.74 21.52
N ALA A 103 -4.46 -7.18 20.52
CA ALA A 103 -5.09 -6.70 19.29
C ALA A 103 -4.63 -7.52 18.08
N ASP A 104 -5.40 -7.47 17.00
CA ASP A 104 -5.02 -8.12 15.75
C ASP A 104 -3.79 -7.43 15.11
N LYS A 105 -3.18 -8.09 14.13
CA LYS A 105 -1.96 -7.60 13.46
C LYS A 105 -2.10 -6.18 12.93
N LEU A 106 -3.17 -5.92 12.17
CA LEU A 106 -3.35 -4.65 11.45
C LEU A 106 -3.66 -3.51 12.42
N ALA A 107 -4.43 -3.82 13.47
CA ALA A 107 -4.67 -2.90 14.57
C ALA A 107 -3.37 -2.58 15.31
N CYS A 108 -2.54 -3.58 15.63
CA CYS A 108 -1.23 -3.35 16.25
C CYS A 108 -0.30 -2.51 15.36
N GLU A 109 -0.24 -2.80 14.06
CA GLU A 109 0.57 -2.03 13.10
C GLU A 109 0.12 -0.57 13.00
N SER A 110 -1.18 -0.31 13.08
CA SER A 110 -1.74 1.06 13.11
C SER A 110 -1.49 1.76 14.45
N VAL A 111 -1.66 1.05 15.55
CA VAL A 111 -1.43 1.57 16.92
C VAL A 111 0.05 1.88 17.15
N MET A 112 0.95 1.08 16.57
CA MET A 112 2.39 1.26 16.66
C MET A 112 2.84 2.65 16.20
N ILE A 113 2.12 3.24 15.24
CA ILE A 113 2.41 4.57 14.67
C ILE A 113 1.55 5.68 15.28
N GLY A 114 0.84 5.41 16.38
CA GLY A 114 0.11 6.40 17.17
C GLY A 114 -1.40 6.46 16.93
N ALA A 115 -2.00 5.52 16.19
CA ALA A 115 -3.45 5.43 16.10
C ALA A 115 -4.07 4.94 17.42
N ASP A 116 -5.30 5.37 17.70
CA ASP A 116 -6.09 4.79 18.80
C ASP A 116 -6.49 3.34 18.47
N LEU A 117 -6.64 2.48 19.48
CA LEU A 117 -7.15 1.12 19.27
C LEU A 117 -8.67 1.13 19.28
N TYR A 118 -9.28 0.71 18.18
CA TYR A 118 -10.73 0.60 18.06
C TYR A 118 -11.20 -0.81 18.42
N ALA A 119 -12.42 -0.91 18.98
CA ALA A 119 -13.01 -2.17 19.44
C ALA A 119 -13.00 -3.32 18.40
N PRO A 120 -13.21 -3.09 17.07
CA PRO A 120 -13.06 -4.15 16.07
C PRO A 120 -11.71 -4.84 16.07
N GLY A 121 -10.64 -4.11 16.40
CA GLY A 121 -9.27 -4.63 16.39
C GLY A 121 -8.87 -5.37 17.66
N VAL A 122 -9.74 -5.43 18.66
CA VAL A 122 -9.48 -6.14 19.92
C VAL A 122 -9.74 -7.63 19.76
N VAL A 123 -8.72 -8.44 20.06
CA VAL A 123 -8.81 -9.91 20.10
C VAL A 123 -9.19 -10.39 21.49
N THR A 124 -8.54 -9.87 22.54
CA THR A 124 -8.92 -10.16 23.94
C THR A 124 -8.44 -9.07 24.89
N ALA A 125 -9.26 -8.78 25.91
CA ALA A 125 -8.98 -7.76 26.94
C ALA A 125 -9.29 -8.28 28.35
N LYS A 126 -8.95 -9.53 28.66
CA LYS A 126 -9.33 -10.17 29.94
C LYS A 126 -8.94 -9.32 31.16
N GLY A 127 -9.93 -9.04 32.01
CA GLY A 127 -9.74 -8.30 33.26
C GLY A 127 -9.50 -6.80 33.11
N VAL A 128 -9.65 -6.25 31.90
CA VAL A 128 -9.58 -4.81 31.64
C VAL A 128 -10.91 -4.15 31.97
N ARG A 129 -10.83 -3.03 32.70
CA ARG A 129 -11.90 -2.11 33.03
C ARG A 129 -11.58 -0.72 32.47
N LYS A 130 -12.62 0.05 32.19
CA LYS A 130 -12.56 1.44 31.77
C LYS A 130 -11.77 2.27 32.78
N GLY A 131 -10.86 3.09 32.28
CA GLY A 131 -9.90 3.87 33.06
C GLY A 131 -8.59 3.14 33.37
N ASP A 132 -8.49 1.83 33.13
CA ASP A 132 -7.22 1.11 33.32
C ASP A 132 -6.14 1.61 32.36
N LYS A 133 -4.91 1.68 32.88
CA LYS A 133 -3.70 1.76 32.05
C LYS A 133 -3.38 0.37 31.52
N VAL A 134 -3.28 0.25 30.20
CA VAL A 134 -3.11 -1.03 29.51
C VAL A 134 -1.98 -0.98 28.49
N ALA A 135 -1.27 -2.09 28.34
CA ALA A 135 -0.36 -2.33 27.23
C ALA A 135 -1.15 -2.92 26.06
N ILE A 136 -0.89 -2.43 24.86
CA ILE A 136 -1.43 -3.00 23.63
C ILE A 136 -0.37 -3.91 23.04
N VAL A 137 -0.70 -5.18 22.89
CA VAL A 137 0.23 -6.22 22.45
C VAL A 137 -0.32 -6.99 21.26
N ASP A 138 0.58 -7.52 20.43
CA ASP A 138 0.20 -8.49 19.41
C ASP A 138 -0.08 -9.87 20.04
N LYS A 139 -0.49 -10.84 19.21
CA LYS A 139 -0.76 -12.22 19.65
C LYS A 139 0.44 -12.96 20.22
N HIS A 140 1.66 -12.50 19.95
CA HIS A 140 2.91 -13.05 20.46
C HIS A 140 3.38 -12.31 21.74
N GLY A 141 2.64 -11.30 22.19
CA GLY A 141 2.94 -10.53 23.38
C GLY A 141 3.92 -9.37 23.15
N GLU A 142 4.27 -9.04 21.90
CA GLU A 142 5.08 -7.88 21.56
C GLU A 142 4.27 -6.60 21.81
N GLN A 143 4.76 -5.75 22.70
CA GLN A 143 4.10 -4.49 23.05
C GLN A 143 4.43 -3.41 22.01
N VAL A 144 3.39 -2.78 21.46
CA VAL A 144 3.52 -1.74 20.44
C VAL A 144 3.12 -0.34 20.94
N ALA A 145 2.32 -0.29 22.00
CA ALA A 145 1.84 0.95 22.61
C ALA A 145 1.32 0.72 24.03
N SER A 146 1.07 1.81 24.74
CA SER A 146 0.34 1.86 26.00
C SER A 146 -0.73 2.95 25.96
N GLY A 147 -1.79 2.77 26.73
CA GLY A 147 -2.92 3.70 26.71
C GLY A 147 -3.89 3.51 27.85
N VAL A 148 -5.01 4.23 27.78
CA VAL A 148 -6.11 4.18 28.75
C VAL A 148 -7.31 3.50 28.11
N ALA A 149 -7.83 2.46 28.75
CA ALA A 149 -9.04 1.77 28.30
C ALA A 149 -10.26 2.72 28.42
N LEU A 150 -10.98 2.91 27.32
CA LEU A 150 -12.23 3.69 27.29
C LEU A 150 -13.48 2.80 27.38
N MET A 151 -13.27 1.48 27.30
CA MET A 151 -14.29 0.43 27.35
C MET A 151 -13.87 -0.64 28.35
N ASP A 152 -14.84 -1.31 28.96
CA ASP A 152 -14.63 -2.58 29.67
C ASP A 152 -14.42 -3.73 28.67
N ALA A 153 -13.86 -4.85 29.14
CA ALA A 153 -13.62 -6.03 28.29
C ALA A 153 -14.88 -6.49 27.52
N ASP A 154 -16.02 -6.54 28.20
CA ASP A 154 -17.29 -6.98 27.60
C ASP A 154 -17.81 -5.99 26.55
N GLU A 155 -17.61 -4.69 26.77
CA GLU A 155 -17.98 -3.64 25.81
C GLU A 155 -17.13 -3.72 24.54
N MET A 156 -15.81 -3.93 24.67
CA MET A 156 -14.91 -4.08 23.52
C MET A 156 -15.35 -5.24 22.62
N HIS A 157 -15.79 -6.34 23.23
CA HIS A 157 -16.24 -7.53 22.50
C HIS A 157 -17.64 -7.39 21.89
N SER A 158 -18.57 -6.74 22.59
CA SER A 158 -19.98 -6.65 22.20
C SER A 158 -20.28 -5.51 21.22
N LEU A 159 -19.75 -4.30 21.46
CA LEU A 159 -20.09 -3.13 20.65
C LEU A 159 -19.45 -3.15 19.27
N ARG A 160 -18.24 -3.73 19.14
CA ARG A 160 -17.48 -3.84 17.88
C ARG A 160 -17.43 -2.52 17.08
N ARG A 161 -17.43 -1.37 17.76
CA ARG A 161 -17.29 -0.02 17.19
C ARG A 161 -16.80 0.94 18.27
N GLY A 162 -16.20 2.06 17.86
CA GLY A 162 -15.68 3.07 18.79
C GLY A 162 -14.26 2.76 19.29
N ILE A 163 -13.70 3.70 20.04
CA ILE A 163 -12.33 3.62 20.57
C ILE A 163 -12.35 2.75 21.84
N ALA A 164 -11.62 1.64 21.81
CA ALA A 164 -11.46 0.74 22.95
C ALA A 164 -10.33 1.21 23.89
N VAL A 165 -9.21 1.65 23.32
CA VAL A 165 -8.07 2.19 24.08
C VAL A 165 -7.60 3.48 23.44
N LYS A 166 -7.57 4.56 24.23
CA LYS A 166 -6.95 5.82 23.87
C LYS A 166 -5.43 5.68 24.03
N VAL A 167 -4.69 5.76 22.93
CA VAL A 167 -3.23 5.58 22.96
C VAL A 167 -2.56 6.82 23.54
N VAL A 168 -1.57 6.60 24.43
CA VAL A 168 -0.82 7.65 25.12
C VAL A 168 0.66 7.59 24.74
N GLU A 169 1.27 6.40 24.77
CA GLU A 169 2.64 6.15 24.32
C GLU A 169 2.61 5.08 23.22
N SER A 170 3.37 5.26 22.13
CA SER A 170 3.48 4.31 21.02
C SER A 170 4.94 4.24 20.57
N LEU A 171 5.35 3.13 19.96
CA LEU A 171 6.74 2.97 19.49
C LEU A 171 7.12 4.04 18.47
N TYR A 172 6.20 4.44 17.60
CA TYR A 172 6.39 5.52 16.64
C TYR A 172 5.20 6.46 16.67
N ARG A 173 5.37 7.66 16.10
CA ARG A 173 4.28 8.62 15.98
C ARG A 173 4.28 9.25 14.59
N VAL A 174 3.13 9.15 13.95
CA VAL A 174 2.76 9.95 12.78
C VAL A 174 1.67 10.92 13.22
N PRO A 175 1.81 12.23 12.98
CA PRO A 175 0.76 13.20 13.26
C PRO A 175 -0.59 12.80 12.65
N SER A 176 -1.69 13.03 13.38
CA SER A 176 -3.02 12.60 12.93
C SER A 176 -3.57 13.51 11.85
N ILE A 177 -3.23 13.21 10.60
CA ILE A 177 -3.61 14.03 9.44
C ILE A 177 -5.11 13.93 9.11
N ARG A 178 -5.74 12.77 9.34
CA ARG A 178 -7.17 12.54 9.03
C ARG A 178 -8.15 13.42 9.81
N ARG A 179 -7.71 14.03 10.91
CA ARG A 179 -8.52 14.92 11.78
C ARG A 179 -8.28 16.40 11.51
N THR A 180 -7.54 16.72 10.44
CA THR A 180 -7.23 18.09 10.06
C THR A 180 -8.19 18.59 8.99
N PHE A 181 -8.40 19.90 8.94
CA PHE A 181 -9.20 20.52 7.88
C PHE A 181 -8.63 20.22 6.48
N LEU A 182 -7.30 20.05 6.35
CA LEU A 182 -6.64 19.68 5.10
C LEU A 182 -7.19 18.36 4.55
N TYR A 183 -7.37 17.37 5.41
CA TYR A 183 -7.96 16.09 5.02
C TYR A 183 -9.46 16.23 4.77
N GLU A 184 -10.20 16.84 5.69
CA GLU A 184 -11.67 16.96 5.62
C GLU A 184 -12.13 17.69 4.36
N GLU A 185 -11.44 18.76 3.96
CA GLU A 185 -11.75 19.56 2.76
C GLU A 185 -11.19 18.97 1.45
N GLY A 186 -10.53 17.80 1.52
CA GLY A 186 -10.05 17.09 0.34
C GLY A 186 -8.74 17.60 -0.25
N TYR A 187 -7.98 18.44 0.45
CA TYR A 187 -6.71 18.98 -0.01
C TYR A 187 -5.59 17.94 -0.05
N ILE A 188 -5.72 16.87 0.74
CA ILE A 188 -4.72 15.81 0.83
C ILE A 188 -5.33 14.40 0.82
N TYR A 189 -4.51 13.44 0.41
CA TYR A 189 -4.78 12.00 0.47
C TYR A 189 -3.52 11.28 0.96
N GLU A 190 -3.66 10.36 1.92
CA GLU A 190 -2.53 9.58 2.42
C GLU A 190 -2.13 8.51 1.39
N GLN A 191 -0.91 8.59 0.85
CA GLN A 191 -0.45 7.69 -0.20
C GLN A 191 1.06 7.55 -0.14
N SER A 192 1.55 6.31 -0.20
CA SER A 192 3.00 6.06 -0.23
C SER A 192 3.64 6.64 -1.50
N LEU A 193 4.89 7.10 -1.38
CA LEU A 193 5.67 7.63 -2.49
C LEU A 193 5.63 6.75 -3.76
N PRO A 194 5.91 5.43 -3.71
CA PRO A 194 5.86 4.61 -4.92
C PRO A 194 4.45 4.50 -5.53
N ALA A 195 3.40 4.58 -4.71
CA ALA A 195 2.03 4.60 -5.21
C ALA A 195 1.66 5.93 -5.89
N ILE A 196 2.18 7.07 -5.42
CA ILE A 196 2.08 8.37 -6.11
C ILE A 196 2.84 8.29 -7.44
N LEU A 197 4.07 7.78 -7.42
CA LEU A 197 4.90 7.62 -8.62
C LEU A 197 4.21 6.74 -9.67
N THR A 198 3.53 5.66 -9.27
CA THR A 198 2.82 4.75 -10.19
C THR A 198 1.85 5.50 -11.11
N SER A 199 1.04 6.40 -10.55
CA SER A 199 0.08 7.19 -11.34
C SER A 199 0.78 8.20 -12.26
N ARG A 200 1.93 8.75 -11.86
CA ARG A 200 2.79 9.58 -12.73
C ARG A 200 3.44 8.77 -13.85
N VAL A 201 3.84 7.52 -13.59
CA VAL A 201 4.41 6.60 -14.60
C VAL A 201 3.37 6.22 -15.66
N LEU A 202 2.10 6.08 -15.27
CA LEU A 202 0.99 5.89 -16.21
C LEU A 202 0.83 7.07 -17.16
N ASP A 203 1.21 8.28 -16.72
CA ASP A 203 1.18 9.52 -17.50
C ASP A 203 -0.17 9.75 -18.23
N PRO A 204 -1.31 9.70 -17.49
CA PRO A 204 -2.63 9.79 -18.11
C PRO A 204 -2.86 11.19 -18.69
N LYS A 205 -3.24 11.26 -19.96
CA LYS A 205 -3.46 12.55 -20.64
C LYS A 205 -4.88 13.07 -20.38
N PRO A 206 -5.08 14.39 -20.20
CA PRO A 206 -6.42 14.98 -20.20
C PRO A 206 -7.23 14.52 -21.41
N GLY A 207 -8.48 14.11 -21.19
CA GLY A 207 -9.38 13.61 -22.25
C GLY A 207 -9.25 12.11 -22.55
N SER A 208 -8.25 11.41 -22.01
CA SER A 208 -8.11 9.96 -22.19
C SER A 208 -9.17 9.15 -21.44
N LEU A 209 -9.41 7.92 -21.91
CA LEU A 209 -10.13 6.89 -21.17
C LEU A 209 -9.13 6.00 -20.44
N VAL A 210 -9.15 6.05 -19.11
CA VAL A 210 -8.30 5.25 -18.24
C VAL A 210 -9.12 4.20 -17.49
N VAL A 211 -8.65 2.96 -17.43
CA VAL A 211 -9.27 1.90 -16.62
C VAL A 211 -8.35 1.54 -15.45
N ASP A 212 -8.83 1.70 -14.22
CA ASP A 212 -8.18 1.16 -13.03
C ASP A 212 -8.91 -0.13 -12.64
N MET A 213 -8.26 -1.27 -12.85
CA MET A 213 -8.88 -2.58 -12.68
C MET A 213 -8.99 -3.02 -11.22
N CYS A 214 -8.31 -2.38 -10.28
CA CYS A 214 -8.29 -2.79 -8.86
C CYS A 214 -8.28 -1.54 -7.97
N ALA A 215 -9.25 -0.67 -8.20
CA ALA A 215 -9.15 0.74 -7.84
C ALA A 215 -9.33 1.02 -6.34
N ALA A 216 -10.20 0.29 -5.64
CA ALA A 216 -10.59 0.70 -4.30
C ALA A 216 -9.45 0.49 -3.28
N PRO A 217 -9.24 1.38 -2.31
CA PRO A 217 -10.10 2.49 -1.91
C PRO A 217 -9.91 3.78 -2.72
N GLY A 218 -9.18 3.78 -3.84
CA GLY A 218 -9.18 4.87 -4.81
C GLY A 218 -7.94 5.75 -4.80
N GLY A 219 -6.86 5.37 -4.11
CA GLY A 219 -5.65 6.18 -4.06
C GLY A 219 -5.10 6.53 -5.45
N LYS A 220 -4.85 5.51 -6.28
CA LYS A 220 -4.34 5.71 -7.66
C LYS A 220 -5.42 6.23 -8.61
N ALA A 221 -6.65 5.73 -8.56
CA ALA A 221 -7.77 6.24 -9.36
C ALA A 221 -8.03 7.75 -9.16
N THR A 222 -8.05 8.23 -7.91
CA THR A 222 -8.21 9.66 -7.61
C THR A 222 -7.01 10.49 -8.06
N HIS A 223 -5.80 9.91 -8.02
CA HIS A 223 -4.60 10.58 -8.53
C HIS A 223 -4.61 10.70 -10.05
N ILE A 224 -4.97 9.62 -10.75
CA ILE A 224 -5.13 9.62 -12.21
C ILE A 224 -6.13 10.70 -12.62
N ALA A 225 -7.28 10.75 -11.95
CA ALA A 225 -8.31 11.77 -12.19
C ALA A 225 -7.79 13.21 -11.99
N GLN A 226 -6.95 13.42 -10.97
CA GLN A 226 -6.26 14.68 -10.69
C GLN A 226 -5.23 15.04 -11.78
N LEU A 227 -4.40 14.09 -12.22
CA LEU A 227 -3.40 14.29 -13.29
C LEU A 227 -4.04 14.60 -14.64
N MET A 228 -5.23 14.04 -14.90
CA MET A 228 -6.05 14.34 -16.07
C MET A 228 -6.76 15.70 -15.98
N GLN A 229 -6.51 16.48 -14.92
CA GLN A 229 -7.10 17.80 -14.70
C GLN A 229 -8.63 17.80 -14.69
N GLY A 230 -9.26 16.69 -14.28
CA GLY A 230 -10.72 16.55 -14.33
C GLY A 230 -11.31 16.32 -15.73
N HIS A 231 -10.49 16.19 -16.78
CA HIS A 231 -10.91 15.99 -18.17
C HIS A 231 -10.68 14.55 -18.65
N GLY A 232 -11.65 13.95 -19.33
CA GLY A 232 -11.62 12.53 -19.71
C GLY A 232 -12.39 11.67 -18.72
N LEU A 233 -12.11 10.37 -18.67
CA LEU A 233 -12.85 9.43 -17.83
C LEU A 233 -11.95 8.36 -17.22
N VAL A 234 -12.07 8.16 -15.90
CA VAL A 234 -11.50 7.00 -15.20
C VAL A 234 -12.62 6.01 -14.89
N LEU A 235 -12.54 4.80 -15.42
CA LEU A 235 -13.39 3.67 -15.03
C LEU A 235 -12.67 2.89 -13.93
N ALA A 236 -13.19 2.97 -12.71
CA ALA A 236 -12.58 2.41 -11.50
C ALA A 236 -13.35 1.16 -11.05
N PHE A 237 -12.74 -0.01 -11.17
CA PHE A 237 -13.34 -1.31 -10.83
C PHE A 237 -12.82 -1.85 -9.50
N ASP A 238 -13.71 -2.38 -8.66
CA ASP A 238 -13.36 -3.24 -7.52
C ASP A 238 -14.51 -4.20 -7.21
N ARG A 239 -14.21 -5.40 -6.71
CA ARG A 239 -15.24 -6.39 -6.37
C ARG A 239 -15.95 -6.13 -5.03
N SER A 240 -15.39 -5.27 -4.18
CA SER A 240 -15.87 -5.04 -2.81
C SER A 240 -16.72 -3.78 -2.72
N GLU A 241 -18.02 -3.94 -2.44
CA GLU A 241 -18.93 -2.80 -2.24
C GLU A 241 -18.46 -1.89 -1.09
N SER A 242 -17.98 -2.45 0.01
CA SER A 242 -17.52 -1.64 1.15
C SER A 242 -16.27 -0.81 0.82
N ARG A 243 -15.32 -1.35 0.06
CA ARG A 243 -14.15 -0.58 -0.42
C ARG A 243 -14.55 0.44 -1.49
N ALA A 244 -15.45 0.07 -2.40
CA ALA A 244 -15.98 0.97 -3.41
C ALA A 244 -16.73 2.15 -2.78
N GLN A 245 -17.49 1.92 -1.70
CA GLN A 245 -18.15 2.98 -0.95
C GLN A 245 -17.14 3.96 -0.34
N ARG A 246 -16.04 3.47 0.26
CA ARG A 246 -14.93 4.33 0.73
C ARG A 246 -14.32 5.14 -0.41
N MET A 247 -14.15 4.54 -1.59
CA MET A 247 -13.68 5.26 -2.77
C MET A 247 -14.66 6.37 -3.19
N ARG A 248 -15.97 6.12 -3.18
CA ARG A 248 -16.99 7.16 -3.45
C ARG A 248 -16.92 8.30 -2.44
N GLU A 249 -16.68 8.00 -1.16
CA GLU A 249 -16.46 9.01 -0.11
C GLU A 249 -15.20 9.85 -0.39
N HIS A 250 -14.09 9.21 -0.78
CA HIS A 250 -12.88 9.92 -1.19
C HIS A 250 -13.11 10.80 -2.42
N LEU A 251 -13.82 10.31 -3.44
CA LEU A 251 -14.15 11.09 -4.63
C LEU A 251 -14.97 12.34 -4.30
N ARG A 252 -15.99 12.21 -3.46
CA ARG A 252 -16.80 13.35 -2.98
C ARG A 252 -15.95 14.35 -2.21
N ARG A 253 -15.19 13.87 -1.23
CA ARG A 253 -14.29 14.69 -0.40
C ARG A 253 -13.29 15.46 -1.25
N MET A 254 -12.69 14.80 -2.23
CA MET A 254 -11.68 15.37 -3.13
C MET A 254 -12.26 16.14 -4.32
N LYS A 255 -13.60 16.26 -4.42
CA LYS A 255 -14.33 17.02 -5.45
C LYS A 255 -14.05 16.52 -6.88
N LEU A 256 -13.77 15.22 -7.04
CA LEU A 256 -13.48 14.58 -8.33
C LEU A 256 -14.75 14.01 -8.95
N LYS A 257 -15.02 14.38 -10.21
CA LYS A 257 -16.25 14.00 -10.93
C LYS A 257 -16.03 13.10 -12.15
N ASN A 258 -14.79 13.00 -12.65
CA ASN A 258 -14.41 12.23 -13.82
C ASN A 258 -14.04 10.77 -13.51
N VAL A 259 -14.60 10.21 -12.43
CA VAL A 259 -14.37 8.81 -12.03
C VAL A 259 -15.71 8.09 -11.88
N VAL A 260 -15.88 6.99 -12.63
CA VAL A 260 -17.04 6.11 -12.50
C VAL A 260 -16.62 4.86 -11.74
N VAL A 261 -17.24 4.66 -10.58
CA VAL A 261 -17.00 3.51 -9.71
C VAL A 261 -17.92 2.35 -10.10
N SER A 262 -17.34 1.21 -10.46
CA SER A 262 -18.07 0.00 -10.84
C SER A 262 -17.73 -1.16 -9.90
N VAL A 263 -18.75 -1.72 -9.24
CA VAL A 263 -18.55 -2.80 -8.25
C VAL A 263 -18.69 -4.14 -8.93
N LYS A 264 -17.61 -4.58 -9.56
CA LYS A 264 -17.60 -5.76 -10.43
C LYS A 264 -16.26 -6.48 -10.36
N ASN A 265 -16.26 -7.75 -10.77
CA ASN A 265 -15.03 -8.51 -10.87
C ASN A 265 -14.32 -8.17 -12.19
N SER A 266 -13.11 -7.63 -12.07
CA SER A 266 -12.32 -7.13 -13.20
C SER A 266 -11.94 -8.20 -14.22
N LEU A 267 -12.04 -9.49 -13.86
CA LEU A 267 -11.88 -10.61 -14.78
C LEU A 267 -12.99 -10.68 -15.86
N PHE A 268 -14.11 -10.00 -15.68
CA PHE A 268 -15.24 -10.00 -16.62
C PHE A 268 -15.43 -8.67 -17.36
N ILE A 269 -14.53 -7.70 -17.21
CA ILE A 269 -14.66 -6.38 -17.86
C ILE A 269 -14.85 -6.52 -19.37
N GLU A 270 -14.06 -7.36 -20.02
CA GLU A 270 -14.14 -7.57 -21.48
C GLU A 270 -15.50 -8.10 -21.95
N VAL A 271 -16.19 -8.88 -21.11
CA VAL A 271 -17.50 -9.48 -21.43
C VAL A 271 -18.63 -8.50 -21.12
N GLU A 272 -18.55 -7.81 -19.99
CA GLU A 272 -19.61 -6.93 -19.51
C GLU A 272 -19.56 -5.52 -20.12
N TYR A 273 -18.43 -5.13 -20.68
CA TYR A 273 -18.22 -3.87 -21.39
C TYR A 273 -17.69 -4.17 -22.80
N PRO A 274 -18.49 -4.83 -23.66
CA PRO A 274 -18.06 -5.18 -25.00
C PRO A 274 -17.70 -3.91 -25.79
N GLY A 275 -16.54 -3.93 -26.45
CA GLY A 275 -16.01 -2.78 -27.19
C GLY A 275 -15.28 -1.75 -26.35
N LEU A 276 -15.13 -1.95 -25.03
CA LEU A 276 -14.27 -1.11 -24.21
C LEU A 276 -12.83 -1.15 -24.73
N SER A 277 -12.33 0.01 -25.11
CA SER A 277 -10.96 0.19 -25.59
C SER A 277 -10.36 1.42 -24.92
N ALA A 278 -9.48 1.21 -23.94
CA ALA A 278 -8.88 2.24 -23.11
C ALA A 278 -7.56 2.74 -23.71
N ASP A 279 -7.27 4.03 -23.52
CA ASP A 279 -5.98 4.62 -23.86
C ASP A 279 -4.89 4.18 -22.87
N ALA A 280 -5.29 3.97 -21.61
CA ALA A 280 -4.42 3.52 -20.54
C ALA A 280 -5.14 2.58 -19.57
N VAL A 281 -4.43 1.57 -19.07
CA VAL A 281 -4.92 0.64 -18.04
C VAL A 281 -3.93 0.56 -16.88
N LEU A 282 -4.43 0.75 -15.66
CA LEU A 282 -3.71 0.48 -14.43
C LEU A 282 -4.13 -0.87 -13.87
N VAL A 283 -3.14 -1.72 -13.61
CA VAL A 283 -3.28 -3.00 -12.90
C VAL A 283 -2.46 -2.92 -11.62
N ASP A 284 -3.11 -2.58 -10.51
CA ASP A 284 -2.57 -2.62 -9.14
C ASP A 284 -3.27 -3.75 -8.36
N PRO A 285 -2.97 -5.02 -8.69
CA PRO A 285 -3.80 -6.13 -8.28
C PRO A 285 -3.58 -6.47 -6.80
N PRO A 286 -4.49 -7.25 -6.19
CA PRO A 286 -4.20 -7.94 -4.95
C PRO A 286 -2.87 -8.71 -5.07
N CYS A 287 -2.01 -8.54 -4.07
CA CYS A 287 -0.68 -9.15 -4.04
C CYS A 287 -0.43 -9.83 -2.68
N SER A 288 0.74 -10.44 -2.50
CA SER A 288 1.13 -10.99 -1.20
C SER A 288 1.40 -9.93 -0.14
N ASP A 289 1.48 -8.64 -0.50
CA ASP A 289 1.70 -7.50 0.41
C ASP A 289 2.98 -7.62 1.26
N LEU A 290 3.97 -8.40 0.80
CA LEU A 290 5.19 -8.67 1.55
C LEU A 290 6.09 -7.44 1.70
N GLY A 291 5.88 -6.40 0.89
CA GLY A 291 6.60 -5.14 0.95
C GLY A 291 5.99 -4.11 1.92
N LEU A 292 4.78 -4.32 2.45
CA LEU A 292 4.12 -3.34 3.32
C LEU A 292 4.85 -3.16 4.67
N ARG A 293 4.74 -1.95 5.22
CA ARG A 293 5.41 -1.50 6.45
C ARG A 293 4.49 -0.65 7.33
N PRO A 294 4.60 -0.72 8.67
CA PRO A 294 5.35 -1.74 9.41
C PRO A 294 4.69 -3.13 9.26
N LYS A 295 5.47 -4.20 9.45
CA LYS A 295 5.00 -5.59 9.40
C LYS A 295 5.50 -6.34 10.62
N LEU A 296 4.64 -6.50 11.62
CA LEU A 296 5.04 -7.10 12.91
C LEU A 296 5.40 -8.58 12.80
N TYR A 297 4.67 -9.30 11.96
CA TYR A 297 4.91 -10.70 11.63
C TYR A 297 4.24 -11.00 10.29
N GLU A 298 4.51 -12.15 9.68
CA GLU A 298 3.85 -12.60 8.46
C GLU A 298 3.37 -14.05 8.58
N GLU A 299 2.27 -14.36 7.92
CA GLU A 299 1.65 -15.71 7.93
C GLU A 299 1.43 -16.26 6.52
N LYS A 300 1.43 -15.39 5.50
CA LYS A 300 1.31 -15.80 4.11
C LYS A 300 2.52 -16.65 3.72
N LYS A 301 2.26 -17.88 3.26
CA LYS A 301 3.28 -18.85 2.80
C LYS A 301 3.64 -18.63 1.33
N ALA A 302 4.74 -19.22 0.87
CA ALA A 302 5.19 -19.14 -0.52
C ALA A 302 4.14 -19.68 -1.51
N ALA A 303 3.34 -20.67 -1.11
CA ALA A 303 2.21 -21.15 -1.91
C ALA A 303 1.20 -20.05 -2.26
N MET A 304 0.96 -19.10 -1.35
CA MET A 304 0.07 -17.95 -1.60
C MET A 304 0.68 -16.98 -2.62
N VAL A 305 2.00 -16.74 -2.56
CA VAL A 305 2.72 -15.92 -3.56
C VAL A 305 2.48 -16.47 -4.96
N HIS A 306 2.69 -17.77 -5.17
CA HIS A 306 2.48 -18.40 -6.48
C HIS A 306 1.01 -18.40 -6.92
N ALA A 307 0.06 -18.61 -5.99
CA ALA A 307 -1.36 -18.57 -6.30
C ALA A 307 -1.81 -17.17 -6.74
N VAL A 308 -1.34 -16.14 -6.05
CA VAL A 308 -1.65 -14.74 -6.36
C VAL A 308 -0.95 -14.29 -7.64
N ALA A 309 0.29 -14.68 -7.90
CA ALA A 309 0.97 -14.43 -9.17
C ALA A 309 0.15 -14.98 -10.36
N LYS A 310 -0.37 -16.21 -10.26
CA LYS A 310 -1.25 -16.79 -11.29
C LYS A 310 -2.55 -16.02 -11.46
N TYR A 311 -3.16 -15.56 -10.37
CA TYR A 311 -4.36 -14.72 -10.43
C TYR A 311 -4.10 -13.38 -11.11
N GLN A 312 -2.95 -12.75 -10.84
CA GLN A 312 -2.54 -11.49 -11.47
C GLN A 312 -2.41 -11.63 -12.99
N ARG A 313 -1.91 -12.77 -13.50
CA ARG A 313 -1.88 -13.06 -14.95
C ARG A 313 -3.26 -13.07 -15.59
N GLN A 314 -4.30 -13.48 -14.86
CA GLN A 314 -5.68 -13.43 -15.38
C GLN A 314 -6.16 -11.98 -15.55
N LEU A 315 -5.82 -11.10 -14.60
CA LEU A 315 -6.11 -9.67 -14.73
C LEU A 315 -5.32 -9.04 -15.87
N LEU A 316 -4.03 -9.37 -16.01
CA LEU A 316 -3.17 -8.87 -17.09
C LEU A 316 -3.68 -9.27 -18.48
N LYS A 317 -4.23 -10.49 -18.63
CA LYS A 317 -4.90 -10.92 -19.87
C LYS A 317 -6.06 -10.00 -20.26
N VAL A 318 -6.95 -9.70 -19.31
CA VAL A 318 -8.08 -8.80 -19.56
C VAL A 318 -7.59 -7.38 -19.86
N ALA A 319 -6.60 -6.90 -19.09
CA ALA A 319 -6.00 -5.58 -19.28
C ALA A 319 -5.44 -5.39 -20.70
N ALA A 320 -4.70 -6.37 -21.21
CA ALA A 320 -4.15 -6.33 -22.57
C ALA A 320 -5.24 -6.33 -23.66
N ARG A 321 -6.38 -7.00 -23.42
CA ARG A 321 -7.48 -7.07 -24.39
C ARG A 321 -8.29 -5.77 -24.48
N ILE A 322 -8.54 -5.12 -23.34
CA ILE A 322 -9.29 -3.85 -23.28
C ILE A 322 -8.41 -2.63 -23.61
N LEU A 323 -7.12 -2.81 -23.84
CA LEU A 323 -6.19 -1.74 -24.20
C LEU A 323 -6.21 -1.51 -25.72
N LYS A 324 -6.22 -0.24 -26.15
CA LYS A 324 -6.04 0.13 -27.57
C LYS A 324 -4.68 -0.32 -28.09
N PRO A 325 -4.54 -0.59 -29.40
CA PRO A 325 -3.23 -0.59 -30.05
C PRO A 325 -2.50 0.73 -29.77
N GLY A 326 -1.25 0.65 -29.36
CA GLY A 326 -0.46 1.79 -28.88
C GLY A 326 -0.81 2.28 -27.48
N GLY A 327 -1.81 1.71 -26.79
CA GLY A 327 -2.18 2.07 -25.43
C GLY A 327 -1.15 1.63 -24.38
N VAL A 328 -1.18 2.28 -23.21
CA VAL A 328 -0.23 2.04 -22.11
C VAL A 328 -0.86 1.20 -21.00
N LEU A 329 -0.12 0.21 -20.51
CA LEU A 329 -0.44 -0.54 -19.30
C LEU A 329 0.62 -0.25 -18.23
N VAL A 330 0.18 0.13 -17.03
CA VAL A 330 1.06 0.13 -15.85
C VAL A 330 0.64 -0.98 -14.91
N TYR A 331 1.61 -1.81 -14.56
CA TYR A 331 1.49 -2.86 -13.57
C TYR A 331 2.27 -2.46 -12.32
N SER A 332 1.64 -2.55 -11.14
CA SER A 332 2.31 -2.28 -9.88
C SER A 332 1.91 -3.26 -8.78
N THR A 333 2.81 -3.51 -7.84
CA THR A 333 2.51 -4.29 -6.63
C THR A 333 3.19 -3.69 -5.41
N CYS A 334 2.65 -3.97 -4.21
CA CYS A 334 3.31 -3.69 -2.94
C CYS A 334 4.00 -4.94 -2.34
N THR A 335 4.55 -5.77 -3.21
CA THR A 335 5.38 -6.93 -2.85
C THR A 335 6.80 -6.82 -3.42
N ILE A 336 7.69 -7.66 -2.90
CA ILE A 336 9.10 -7.73 -3.30
C ILE A 336 9.45 -9.02 -4.04
N THR A 337 8.52 -9.99 -4.14
CA THR A 337 8.72 -11.29 -4.80
C THR A 337 8.97 -11.14 -6.30
N SER A 338 9.76 -12.03 -6.91
CA SER A 338 9.97 -12.02 -8.36
C SER A 338 8.79 -12.63 -9.11
N GLU A 339 8.12 -13.60 -8.50
CA GLU A 339 7.01 -14.36 -9.09
C GLU A 339 5.81 -13.47 -9.41
N GLU A 340 5.54 -12.50 -8.55
CA GLU A 340 4.48 -11.52 -8.77
C GLU A 340 4.97 -10.38 -9.67
N ASN A 341 6.27 -10.09 -9.71
CA ASN A 341 6.83 -8.92 -10.39
C ASN A 341 7.41 -9.27 -11.77
N GLU A 342 8.74 -9.46 -11.88
CA GLU A 342 9.42 -9.69 -13.17
C GLU A 342 8.85 -10.87 -13.94
N GLU A 343 8.49 -11.97 -13.27
CA GLU A 343 7.95 -13.15 -13.95
C GLU A 343 6.56 -12.89 -14.57
N ASN A 344 5.76 -11.99 -13.98
CA ASN A 344 4.49 -11.57 -14.58
C ASN A 344 4.68 -10.55 -15.70
N VAL A 345 5.71 -9.70 -15.62
CA VAL A 345 6.09 -8.84 -16.74
C VAL A 345 6.62 -9.68 -17.91
N GLU A 346 7.41 -10.72 -17.63
CA GLU A 346 7.88 -11.67 -18.64
C GLU A 346 6.70 -12.37 -19.33
N PHE A 347 5.73 -12.85 -18.56
CA PHE A 347 4.47 -13.37 -19.09
C PHE A 347 3.73 -12.36 -19.98
N CYS A 348 3.68 -11.08 -19.60
CA CYS A 348 3.08 -10.03 -20.44
C CYS A 348 3.78 -9.88 -21.80
N ILE A 349 5.10 -9.99 -21.84
CA ILE A 349 5.85 -9.86 -23.08
C ILE A 349 5.66 -11.10 -23.96
N GLU A 350 5.83 -12.29 -23.38
CA GLU A 350 5.82 -13.56 -24.12
C GLU A 350 4.42 -13.94 -24.59
N GLU A 351 3.39 -13.76 -23.75
CA GLU A 351 2.06 -14.30 -23.99
C GLU A 351 1.03 -13.25 -24.41
N LEU A 352 1.28 -11.97 -24.11
CA LEU A 352 0.32 -10.87 -24.37
C LEU A 352 0.82 -9.87 -25.41
N GLY A 353 2.04 -10.03 -25.94
CA GLY A 353 2.60 -9.16 -26.97
C GLY A 353 2.79 -7.70 -26.52
N LEU A 354 3.01 -7.50 -25.22
CA LEU A 354 3.32 -6.18 -24.65
C LEU A 354 4.83 -5.92 -24.68
N GLU A 355 5.22 -4.67 -24.90
CA GLU A 355 6.62 -4.24 -24.84
C GLU A 355 6.83 -3.37 -23.60
N VAL A 356 7.92 -3.62 -22.85
CA VAL A 356 8.27 -2.81 -21.68
C VAL A 356 8.82 -1.47 -22.16
N GLU A 357 8.33 -0.38 -21.58
CA GLU A 357 8.74 0.98 -21.93
C GLU A 357 9.51 1.66 -20.81
N GLU A 358 10.32 2.66 -21.20
CA GLU A 358 10.95 3.56 -20.26
C GLU A 358 9.91 4.36 -19.46
N GLN A 359 10.15 4.48 -18.16
CA GLN A 359 9.31 5.26 -17.25
C GLN A 359 9.76 6.72 -17.27
N PRO A 360 8.83 7.68 -17.15
CA PRO A 360 9.18 9.11 -17.19
C PRO A 360 10.06 9.56 -16.01
N LEU A 361 10.07 8.78 -14.92
CA LEU A 361 10.81 9.10 -13.70
C LEU A 361 11.21 7.83 -12.96
N TYR A 362 12.46 7.77 -12.52
CA TYR A 362 12.97 6.72 -11.64
C TYR A 362 13.44 7.31 -10.31
N LEU A 363 12.74 6.97 -9.22
CA LEU A 363 13.07 7.31 -7.83
C LEU A 363 13.58 6.09 -7.02
N GLY A 364 13.51 4.89 -7.59
CA GLY A 364 13.93 3.63 -6.99
C GLY A 364 14.93 2.86 -7.86
N ASP A 365 15.35 1.71 -7.35
CA ASP A 365 16.24 0.78 -8.04
C ASP A 365 15.62 0.23 -9.34
N ARG A 366 16.48 -0.27 -10.22
CA ARG A 366 16.05 -1.07 -11.38
C ARG A 366 15.56 -2.46 -10.95
N GLY A 367 14.99 -3.20 -11.90
CA GLY A 367 14.56 -4.58 -11.71
C GLY A 367 15.69 -5.54 -11.38
N LEU A 368 15.34 -6.79 -11.09
CA LEU A 368 16.32 -7.84 -10.80
C LEU A 368 17.14 -8.20 -12.04
N GLU A 369 18.45 -8.39 -11.88
CA GLU A 369 19.40 -8.53 -13.00
C GLU A 369 19.10 -9.68 -13.96
N PHE A 370 18.47 -10.76 -13.47
CA PHE A 370 18.10 -11.91 -14.32
C PHE A 370 16.97 -11.58 -15.32
N PHE A 371 16.25 -10.47 -15.12
CA PHE A 371 15.15 -10.06 -15.99
C PHE A 371 15.67 -9.23 -17.16
N ARG A 372 15.34 -9.63 -18.40
CA ARG A 372 15.88 -9.00 -19.62
C ARG A 372 15.63 -7.50 -19.74
N ASN A 373 14.53 -7.01 -19.18
CA ASN A 373 14.16 -5.58 -19.17
C ASN A 373 14.36 -4.93 -17.78
N ALA A 374 15.29 -5.44 -16.96
CA ALA A 374 15.57 -4.93 -15.62
C ALA A 374 15.75 -3.41 -15.56
N LYS A 375 16.43 -2.83 -16.57
CA LYS A 375 16.69 -1.38 -16.64
C LYS A 375 15.45 -0.51 -16.88
N LEU A 376 14.35 -1.09 -17.32
CA LEU A 376 13.11 -0.37 -17.66
C LEU A 376 12.04 -0.46 -16.57
N VAL A 377 12.10 -1.48 -15.73
CA VAL A 377 11.22 -1.62 -14.55
C VAL A 377 11.86 -0.99 -13.32
N GLN A 378 11.08 -0.82 -12.27
CA GLN A 378 11.52 -0.13 -11.07
C GLN A 378 11.05 -0.83 -9.80
N ARG A 379 11.95 -0.91 -8.83
CA ARG A 379 11.74 -1.50 -7.51
C ARG A 379 12.01 -0.49 -6.41
N PHE A 380 11.19 -0.58 -5.39
CA PHE A 380 11.43 0.06 -4.11
C PHE A 380 11.67 -1.01 -3.06
N PHE A 381 12.65 -0.74 -2.21
CA PHE A 381 13.08 -1.65 -1.16
C PHE A 381 13.11 -0.93 0.19
N PRO A 382 12.63 -1.58 1.26
CA PRO A 382 12.64 -1.03 2.62
C PRO A 382 14.00 -0.57 3.14
N ASP A 383 15.05 -1.33 2.84
CA ASP A 383 16.43 -1.15 3.31
C ASP A 383 17.19 -0.07 2.53
N VAL A 384 16.85 0.13 1.25
CA VAL A 384 17.53 1.10 0.37
C VAL A 384 16.81 2.46 0.38
N HIS A 385 15.49 2.46 0.27
CA HIS A 385 14.71 3.68 -0.02
C HIS A 385 13.93 4.20 1.18
N GLY A 386 13.88 3.43 2.28
CA GLY A 386 13.03 3.76 3.43
C GLY A 386 11.52 3.67 3.14
N THR A 387 11.09 3.30 1.94
CA THR A 387 9.67 3.15 1.57
C THR A 387 9.14 1.75 1.92
N PRO A 388 7.84 1.47 1.68
CA PRO A 388 7.40 0.09 1.47
C PRO A 388 8.14 -0.55 0.29
N GLY A 389 8.24 -1.87 0.30
CA GLY A 389 8.61 -2.66 -0.87
C GLY A 389 7.55 -2.54 -1.96
N PHE A 390 7.98 -2.24 -3.18
CA PHE A 390 7.06 -1.92 -4.27
C PHE A 390 7.70 -2.22 -5.64
N PHE A 391 6.86 -2.45 -6.65
CA PHE A 391 7.29 -2.68 -8.03
C PHE A 391 6.42 -1.89 -9.00
N ILE A 392 7.04 -1.36 -10.07
CA ILE A 392 6.36 -0.63 -11.15
C ILE A 392 6.95 -1.06 -12.49
N ALA A 393 6.07 -1.50 -13.40
CA ALA A 393 6.39 -1.74 -14.80
C ALA A 393 5.42 -0.98 -15.71
N LYS A 394 5.96 -0.27 -16.70
CA LYS A 394 5.20 0.37 -17.77
C LYS A 394 5.38 -0.43 -19.05
N MET A 395 4.28 -0.71 -19.73
CA MET A 395 4.27 -1.49 -20.96
C MET A 395 3.36 -0.84 -22.00
N ARG A 396 3.64 -1.06 -23.28
CA ARG A 396 2.79 -0.64 -24.40
C ARG A 396 2.29 -1.85 -25.18
N LYS A 397 1.05 -1.76 -25.64
CA LYS A 397 0.51 -2.71 -26.61
C LYS A 397 0.92 -2.31 -28.02
N VAL A 398 1.70 -3.14 -28.69
CA VAL A 398 2.28 -2.82 -30.01
C VAL A 398 1.24 -2.93 -31.13
N LYS A 399 0.30 -3.86 -31.01
CA LYS A 399 -0.69 -4.21 -32.04
C LYS A 399 -2.10 -4.34 -31.49
#